data_AF-A0A355SDW6-F1
#
_entry.id   AF-A0A355SDW6-F1
#
_cell.length_a   1.000
_cell.length_b   1.000
_cell.length_c   1.000
_cell.angle_alpha   90.00
_cell.angle_beta   90.00
_cell.angle_gamma   90.00
#
_symmetry.space_group_name_H-M   'P 1'
#
loop_
_entity.id
_entity.type
_entity.pdbx_description
1 polymer ?
#
loop_
_entity_poly.entity_id
_entity_poly.type
_entity_poly.pdbx_seq_one_letter_code
_entity_poly.pdbx_strand_id
1 'polypeptide(L)' 'MKIAVILFLVLVLLCLVASLIILSLKKDISGFKIMLMGINITLFGSILALDSNSNFSGFQYLIALSGLVISAIGLLKKD' A
#
# COMPACT_ATOMS: atom_id res chain seq x y z
N MET A 1 -18.71 1.19 -18.39
CA MET A 1 -18.46 1.66 -17.00
C MET A 1 -17.57 0.72 -16.19
N LYS A 2 -17.86 -0.59 -16.13
CA LYS A 2 -17.05 -1.56 -15.34
C LYS A 2 -15.56 -1.58 -15.71
N ILE A 3 -15.22 -1.52 -17.00
CA ILE A 3 -13.82 -1.53 -17.48
C ILE A 3 -13.07 -0.26 -17.09
N ALA A 4 -13.70 0.92 -17.17
CA ALA A 4 -13.07 2.18 -16.79
C ALA A 4 -12.76 2.24 -15.29
N VAL A 5 -13.64 1.69 -14.44
CA VAL A 5 -13.42 1.56 -12.99
C VAL A 5 -12.25 0.63 -12.69
N ILE A 6 -12.17 -0.51 -13.38
CA ILE A 6 -11.05 -1.46 -13.25
C ILE A 6 -9.72 -0.81 -13.69
N LEU A 7 -9.72 -0.08 -14.80
CA LEU A 7 -8.52 0.59 -15.33
C LEU A 7 -8.01 1.68 -14.38
N PHE A 8 -8.93 2.45 -13.80
CA PHE A 8 -8.61 3.45 -12.78
C PHE A 8 -8.02 2.80 -11.51
N LEU A 9 -8.58 1.68 -11.06
CA LEU A 9 -8.09 0.92 -9.91
C LEU A 9 -6.68 0.34 -10.14
N VAL A 10 -6.44 -0.22 -11.33
CA VAL A 10 -5.10 -0.72 -11.73
C VAL A 10 -4.07 0.42 -11.74
N LEU A 11 -4.47 1.61 -12.21
CA LEU A 11 -3.61 2.79 -12.22
C LEU A 11 -3.22 3.24 -10.80
N VAL A 12 -4.17 3.21 -9.86
CA VAL A 12 -3.91 3.52 -8.44
C VAL A 12 -2.95 2.51 -7.81
N LEU A 13 -3.12 1.22 -8.11
CA LEU A 13 -2.23 0.16 -7.62
C LEU A 13 -0.80 0.35 -8.19
N LEU A 14 -0.68 0.69 -9.47
CA LEU A 14 0.60 0.98 -10.13
C LEU A 14 1.29 2.20 -9.51
N CYS A 15 0.54 3.28 -9.24
CA CYS A 15 1.08 4.45 -8.56
C CYS A 15 1.55 4.13 -7.13
N LEU A 16 0.81 3.30 -6.39
CA LEU A 16 1.24 2.82 -5.08
C LEU A 16 2.57 2.09 -5.19
N VAL A 17 2.66 1.05 -6.03
CA VAL A 17 3.89 0.28 -6.23
C VAL A 17 5.06 1.16 -6.68
N ALA A 18 4.83 2.07 -7.63
CA ALA A 18 5.85 3.01 -8.09
C ALA A 18 6.34 3.92 -6.95
N SER A 19 5.44 4.42 -6.11
CA SER A 19 5.80 5.24 -4.95
C SER A 19 6.66 4.47 -3.94
N LEU A 20 6.44 3.16 -3.78
CA LEU A 20 7.23 2.29 -2.89
C LEU A 20 8.64 2.06 -3.39
N ILE A 21 8.79 1.88 -4.71
CA ILE A 21 10.08 1.76 -5.34
C ILE A 21 10.86 3.07 -5.14
N ILE A 22 10.23 4.22 -5.41
CA ILE A 22 10.85 5.54 -5.27
C ILE A 22 11.24 5.84 -3.82
N LEU A 23 10.38 5.52 -2.84
CA LEU A 23 10.64 5.72 -1.41
C LEU A 23 11.76 4.82 -0.89
N SER A 24 11.82 3.57 -1.36
CA SER A 24 12.91 2.64 -1.00
C SER A 24 14.25 3.05 -1.62
N LEU A 25 14.24 3.67 -2.80
CA LEU A 25 15.41 4.19 -3.49
C LEU A 25 15.98 5.47 -2.86
N LYS A 26 15.19 6.23 -2.09
CA LYS A 26 15.70 7.41 -1.37
C LYS A 26 16.55 6.98 -0.17
N LYS A 27 17.87 7.11 -0.34
CA LYS A 27 18.91 6.75 0.65
C LYS A 27 18.76 7.43 2.01
N ASP A 28 18.26 8.67 2.05
CA ASP A 28 18.19 9.48 3.28
C ASP A 28 16.95 9.26 4.17
N ILE A 29 16.01 8.39 3.75
CA ILE A 29 14.79 8.15 4.54
C ILE A 29 15.05 7.03 5.54
N SER A 30 14.94 7.32 6.84
CA SER A 30 15.04 6.28 7.88
C SER A 30 14.04 5.14 7.65
N GLY A 31 14.51 3.91 7.81
CA GLY A 31 13.73 2.67 7.79
C GLY A 31 12.54 2.72 8.74
N PHE A 32 12.68 3.37 9.91
CA PHE A 32 11.58 3.58 10.84
C PHE A 32 10.41 4.37 10.22
N LYS A 33 10.70 5.42 9.43
CA LYS A 33 9.66 6.19 8.72
C LYS A 33 8.97 5.34 7.64
N ILE A 34 9.73 4.50 6.94
CA ILE A 34 9.20 3.58 5.94
C ILE A 34 8.31 2.52 6.61
N MET A 35 8.72 2.01 7.77
CA MET A 35 7.97 1.04 8.56
C MET A 35 6.61 1.59 9.00
N LEU A 36 6.60 2.81 9.55
CA LEU A 36 5.38 3.52 9.96
C LEU A 36 4.45 3.79 8.78
N MET A 37 4.99 4.16 7.62
CA MET A 37 4.20 4.33 6.41
C MET A 37 3.53 3.02 5.99
N GLY A 38 4.26 1.90 6.01
CA GLY A 38 3.69 0.59 5.74
C GLY A 38 2.56 0.23 6.69
N ILE A 39 2.74 0.44 8.00
CA ILE A 39 1.71 0.19 9.02
C ILE A 39 0.44 1.02 8.75
N ASN A 40 0.59 2.31 8.43
CA ASN A 40 -0.56 3.17 8.09
C ASN A 40 -1.34 2.66 6.87
N ILE A 41 -0.64 2.19 5.84
CA ILE A 41 -1.28 1.62 4.64
C ILE A 41 -1.98 0.29 4.97
N THR A 42 -1.38 -0.56 5.81
CA THR A 42 -1.99 -1.81 6.26
C THR A 42 -3.30 -1.54 6.99
N LEU A 43 -3.29 -0.61 7.94
CA LEU A 43 -4.46 -0.22 8.71
C LEU A 43 -5.55 0.37 7.80
N PHE A 44 -5.15 1.26 6.89
CA PHE A 44 -6.09 1.86 5.94
C PHE A 44 -6.75 0.81 5.04
N GLY A 45 -5.97 -0.10 4.43
CA GLY A 45 -6.50 -1.20 3.61
C GLY A 45 -7.39 -2.15 4.41
N SER A 46 -7.05 -2.41 5.68
CA SER A 46 -7.83 -3.30 6.55
C SER A 46 -9.16 -2.68 6.98
N ILE A 47 -9.20 -1.37 7.27
CA ILE A 47 -10.46 -0.65 7.57
C ILE A 47 -11.39 -0.70 6.37
N LEU A 48 -10.87 -0.49 5.17
CA LEU A 48 -11.65 -0.58 3.93
C LEU A 48 -12.14 -2.00 3.63
N ALA A 49 -11.43 -3.03 4.10
CA ALA A 49 -11.83 -4.44 3.92
C ALA A 49 -12.97 -4.84 4.87
N LEU A 50 -13.06 -4.20 6.04
CA LEU A 50 -14.10 -4.46 7.04
C LEU A 50 -15.40 -3.70 6.78
N ASP A 51 -15.39 -2.70 5.90
CA ASP A 51 -16.60 -1.96 5.52
C ASP A 51 -17.42 -2.75 4.49
N SER A 52 -18.52 -3.32 4.95
CA SER A 52 -19.47 -4.13 4.17
C SER A 52 -20.12 -3.39 3.01
N ASN A 53 -20.12 -2.04 3.03
CA ASN A 53 -20.71 -1.23 1.98
C ASN A 53 -19.75 -0.98 0.81
N SER A 54 -18.44 -1.05 1.05
CA SER A 54 -17.42 -0.89 0.03
C SER A 54 -17.04 -2.25 -0.54
N ASN A 55 -17.67 -2.65 -1.64
CA ASN A 55 -17.45 -3.96 -2.26
C ASN A 55 -16.41 -3.85 -3.39
N PHE A 56 -15.13 -3.66 -3.04
CA PHE A 56 -14.03 -3.58 -4.01
C PHE A 56 -13.49 -4.97 -4.42
N SER A 57 -14.32 -6.02 -4.50
CA SER A 57 -13.92 -7.36 -5.01
C SER A 57 -12.60 -7.91 -4.43
N GLY A 58 -12.31 -7.63 -3.15
CA GLY A 58 -11.11 -8.12 -2.48
C GLY A 58 -9.83 -7.29 -2.69
N PHE A 59 -9.89 -6.18 -3.42
CA PHE A 59 -8.74 -5.28 -3.59
C PHE A 59 -8.30 -4.59 -2.29
N GLN A 60 -9.18 -4.47 -1.29
CA GLN A 60 -8.81 -3.89 0.00
C GLN A 60 -7.75 -4.74 0.73
N TYR A 61 -7.82 -6.06 0.58
CA TYR A 61 -6.82 -6.97 1.11
C TYR A 61 -5.46 -6.82 0.41
N LEU A 62 -5.45 -6.48 -0.89
CA LEU A 62 -4.20 -6.19 -1.61
C LEU A 62 -3.54 -4.90 -1.11
N ILE A 63 -4.34 -3.87 -0.80
CA ILE A 63 -3.83 -2.65 -0.18
C ILE A 63 -3.24 -2.97 1.19
N ALA A 64 -3.98 -3.71 2.03
CA ALA A 64 -3.50 -4.10 3.36
C ALA A 64 -2.18 -4.90 3.28
N LEU A 65 -2.10 -5.85 2.33
CA LEU A 65 -0.92 -6.69 2.11
C LEU A 65 0.28 -5.88 1.59
N SER A 66 0.05 -4.92 0.69
CA SER A 66 1.11 -4.01 0.24
C SER A 66 1.68 -3.17 1.40
N GLY A 67 0.82 -2.65 2.27
CA GLY A 67 1.19 -1.98 3.52
C GLY A 67 2.15 -2.82 4.37
N LEU A 68 1.82 -4.10 4.51
CA LEU A 68 2.55 -5.05 5.33
C LEU A 68 3.95 -5.32 4.76
N VAL A 69 4.05 -5.50 3.44
CA VAL A 69 5.34 -5.67 2.74
C VAL A 69 6.22 -4.44 2.94
N ILE A 70 5.67 -3.23 2.86
CA ILE A 70 6.43 -1.98 3.06
C ILE A 70 6.91 -1.87 4.50
N SER A 71 6.05 -2.24 5.44
CA SER A 71 6.40 -2.24 6.86
C SER A 71 7.60 -3.17 7.11
N ALA A 72 7.57 -4.36 6.51
CA ALA A 72 8.68 -5.32 6.58
C ALA A 72 9.96 -4.79 5.93
N ILE A 73 9.86 -4.11 4.77
CA ILE A 73 11.02 -3.47 4.11
C ILE A 73 11.62 -2.39 5.01
N GLY A 74 10.79 -1.55 5.63
CA GLY A 74 11.23 -0.51 6.57
C GLY A 74 11.92 -1.10 7.80
N LEU A 75 11.43 -2.24 8.31
CA LEU A 75 12.02 -2.97 9.43
C LEU A 75 13.36 -3.61 9.07
N LEU A 76 13.50 -4.13 7.84
CA LEU A 76 14.74 -4.71 7.34
C LEU A 76 15.78 -3.67 6.91
N LYS A 77 15.36 -2.42 6.69
CA LYS A 77 16.27 -1.33 6.36
C LYS A 77 17.07 -0.98 7.62
N LYS A 78 18.33 -1.40 7.65
CA LYS A 78 19.33 -0.89 8.60
C LYS A 78 19.57 0.58 8.26
N ASP A 79 19.19 1.43 9.21
CA ASP A 79 19.56 2.85 9.21
C ASP A 79 21.08 3.03 9.25
#